data_AF-A0A2T6G4I3-F1
#
_entry.id   AF-A0A2T6G4I3-F1
#
_cell.length_a   1.000
_cell.length_b   1.000
_cell.length_c   1.000
_cell.angle_alpha   90.00
_cell.angle_beta   90.00
_cell.angle_gamma   90.00
#
_symmetry.space_group_name_H-M   'P 1'
#
loop_
_entity.id
_entity.type
_entity.pdbx_description
1 polymer ?
#
loop_
_entity_poly.entity_id
_entity_poly.type
_entity_poly.pdbx_seq_one_letter_code
_entity_poly.pdbx_strand_id
1 'polypeptide(L)'
;MKRTKKLLCLRIGIIVLALLSGYFIVDAMLPQTEAKVREARSEQVQSQANQKPPKKDKLVALTFDDGPDAKYTVKILDILKKYDAKATFFVVGYQAEKYPDVLSRIVKEGHMLGNHTWSHKDLTKLNGQQINNEIVKLNKVIQNATGEVPKYVRTPYGAVSKKVTEAIEQNGQHNVLWNVDTRDWAGATPEDMLKNVKANLKPGGIILMHSFGGKKGDLSNTIECLPKMIEELQEEGYSFVTVDELKSKSS
;
A
#
# COMPACT_ATOMS: atom_id res chain seq x y z
N MET A 1 19.84 57.19 -62.46
CA MET A 1 20.07 58.62 -62.16
C MET A 1 19.03 59.06 -61.12
N LYS A 2 19.48 59.57 -59.94
CA LYS A 2 18.73 60.27 -58.85
C LYS A 2 17.66 59.45 -58.08
N ARG A 3 17.94 58.95 -56.86
CA ARG A 3 17.72 59.57 -55.51
C ARG A 3 16.30 60.09 -55.28
N THR A 4 15.58 59.51 -54.29
CA THR A 4 15.26 60.19 -53.01
C THR A 4 14.64 59.26 -51.95
N LYS A 5 15.05 59.50 -50.70
CA LYS A 5 14.60 58.92 -49.43
C LYS A 5 13.30 59.59 -48.92
N LYS A 6 12.73 59.01 -47.85
CA LYS A 6 11.54 59.35 -47.04
C LYS A 6 10.32 58.55 -47.53
N LEU A 7 9.78 57.61 -46.76
CA LEU A 7 9.16 57.85 -45.47
C LEU A 7 9.24 56.60 -44.57
N LEU A 8 10.19 56.65 -43.64
CA LEU A 8 10.14 55.99 -42.34
C LEU A 8 9.03 56.70 -41.53
N CYS A 9 8.34 55.97 -40.64
CA CYS A 9 7.21 56.40 -39.78
C CYS A 9 5.80 56.08 -40.32
N LEU A 10 5.37 54.81 -40.28
CA LEU A 10 3.98 54.46 -39.88
C LEU A 10 3.71 52.95 -39.66
N ARG A 11 4.60 52.16 -39.03
CA ARG A 11 4.26 50.75 -38.68
C ARG A 11 4.84 50.27 -37.35
N ILE A 12 5.02 51.16 -36.38
CA ILE A 12 5.42 50.79 -35.00
C ILE A 12 4.23 50.90 -34.02
N GLY A 13 3.13 51.54 -34.40
CA GLY A 13 1.99 51.80 -33.49
C GLY A 13 1.04 50.63 -33.21
N ILE A 14 1.07 49.53 -33.98
CA ILE A 14 0.10 48.42 -33.81
C ILE A 14 0.68 47.22 -33.04
N ILE A 15 2.00 47.01 -33.05
CA ILE A 15 2.62 45.86 -32.36
C ILE A 15 2.77 46.13 -30.85
N VAL A 16 2.86 47.39 -30.41
CA VAL A 16 2.97 47.72 -28.98
C VAL A 16 1.61 47.58 -28.26
N LEU A 17 0.48 47.71 -28.94
CA LEU A 17 -0.85 47.58 -28.30
C LEU A 17 -1.24 46.11 -28.01
N ALA A 18 -0.81 45.15 -28.84
CA ALA A 18 -1.14 43.73 -28.65
C ALA A 18 -0.29 43.04 -27.56
N LEU A 19 0.91 43.57 -27.27
CA LEU A 19 1.76 43.04 -26.20
C LEU A 19 1.36 43.59 -24.81
N LEU A 20 0.74 44.78 -24.75
CA LEU A 20 0.22 45.33 -23.51
C LEU A 20 -1.10 44.66 -23.07
N SER A 21 -1.98 44.26 -23.99
CA SER A 21 -3.19 43.51 -23.65
C SER A 21 -2.91 42.07 -23.19
N GLY A 22 -1.86 41.43 -23.74
CA GLY A 22 -1.42 40.11 -23.30
C GLY A 22 -0.81 40.10 -21.90
N TYR A 23 -0.02 41.13 -21.57
CA TYR A 23 0.63 41.25 -20.26
C TYR A 23 -0.41 41.47 -19.13
N PHE A 24 -1.44 42.26 -19.38
CA PHE A 24 -2.54 42.47 -18.43
C PHE A 24 -3.36 41.20 -18.15
N ILE A 25 -3.53 40.30 -19.13
CA ILE A 25 -4.25 39.03 -18.92
C ILE A 25 -3.41 38.03 -18.10
N VAL A 26 -2.09 37.98 -18.31
CA VAL A 26 -1.20 37.11 -17.54
C VAL A 26 -1.08 37.58 -16.08
N ASP A 27 -0.99 38.90 -15.86
CA ASP A 27 -0.88 39.49 -14.52
C ASP A 27 -2.19 39.35 -13.71
N ALA A 28 -3.36 39.30 -14.38
CA ALA A 28 -4.64 39.04 -13.74
C ALA A 28 -4.90 37.56 -13.42
N MET A 29 -4.22 36.61 -14.07
CA MET A 29 -4.37 35.16 -13.82
C MET A 29 -3.43 34.62 -12.74
N LEU A 30 -2.25 35.22 -12.55
CA LEU A 30 -1.28 34.86 -11.49
C LEU A 30 -1.84 34.92 -10.05
N PRO A 31 -2.59 35.96 -9.62
CA PRO A 31 -3.07 36.04 -8.24
C PRO A 31 -4.11 34.96 -7.91
N GLN A 32 -4.89 34.50 -8.90
CA GLN A 32 -5.89 33.44 -8.73
C GLN A 32 -5.23 32.06 -8.50
N THR A 33 -4.10 31.79 -9.16
CA THR A 33 -3.36 30.54 -8.97
C THR A 33 -2.69 30.44 -7.61
N GLU A 34 -2.10 31.52 -7.10
CA GLU A 34 -1.48 31.52 -5.77
C GLU A 34 -2.49 31.32 -4.65
N ALA A 35 -3.65 31.99 -4.73
CA ALA A 35 -4.71 31.85 -3.74
C ALA A 35 -5.19 30.39 -3.64
N LYS A 36 -5.40 29.74 -4.78
CA LYS A 36 -5.85 28.34 -4.85
C LYS A 36 -4.80 27.34 -4.35
N VAL A 37 -3.52 27.61 -4.59
CA VAL A 37 -2.41 26.81 -4.05
C VAL A 37 -2.27 27.00 -2.54
N ARG A 38 -2.48 28.22 -2.03
CA ARG A 38 -2.47 28.51 -0.59
C ARG A 38 -3.64 27.86 0.12
N GLU A 39 -4.82 27.87 -0.48
CA GLU A 39 -6.02 27.19 0.03
C GLU A 39 -5.81 25.67 0.11
N ALA A 40 -5.39 25.03 -0.98
CA ALA A 40 -5.08 23.60 -1.01
C ALA A 40 -3.97 23.21 0.00
N ARG A 41 -2.94 24.06 0.15
CA ARG A 41 -1.89 23.87 1.16
C ARG A 41 -2.44 24.05 2.57
N SER A 42 -3.36 24.99 2.80
CA SER A 42 -4.00 25.20 4.09
C SER A 42 -4.92 24.04 4.46
N GLU A 43 -5.66 23.46 3.51
CA GLU A 43 -6.46 22.25 3.71
C GLU A 43 -5.57 21.02 3.98
N GLN A 44 -4.43 20.88 3.30
CA GLN A 44 -3.45 19.83 3.62
C GLN A 44 -2.85 20.00 5.01
N VAL A 45 -2.46 21.22 5.39
CA VAL A 45 -1.89 21.50 6.72
C VAL A 45 -2.95 21.30 7.81
N GLN A 46 -4.20 21.72 7.58
CA GLN A 46 -5.30 21.52 8.51
C GLN A 46 -5.67 20.04 8.65
N SER A 47 -5.68 19.27 7.56
CA SER A 47 -5.95 17.82 7.61
C SER A 47 -4.83 17.05 8.32
N GLN A 48 -3.57 17.45 8.14
CA GLN A 48 -2.44 16.90 8.91
C GLN A 48 -2.47 17.30 10.39
N ALA A 49 -2.88 18.52 10.71
CA ALA A 49 -2.98 19.00 12.09
C ALA A 49 -4.16 18.37 12.87
N ASN A 50 -5.23 17.95 12.17
CA ASN A 50 -6.37 17.26 12.77
C ASN A 50 -6.15 15.75 12.95
N GLN A 51 -5.05 15.18 12.43
CA GLN A 51 -4.66 13.83 12.80
C GLN A 51 -4.03 13.85 14.19
N LYS A 52 -4.76 13.34 15.17
CA LYS A 52 -4.22 13.08 16.51
C LYS A 52 -2.97 12.20 16.32
N PRO A 53 -1.78 12.60 16.83
CA PRO A 53 -0.59 11.79 16.66
C PRO A 53 -0.87 10.39 17.22
N PRO A 54 -0.41 9.32 16.54
CA PRO A 54 -0.57 7.96 17.05
C PRO A 54 -0.19 7.94 18.51
N LYS A 55 -1.08 7.47 19.39
CA LYS A 55 -0.62 7.07 20.72
C LYS A 55 0.43 6.01 20.46
N LYS A 56 1.69 6.31 20.80
CA LYS A 56 2.88 5.49 20.49
C LYS A 56 2.69 4.01 20.85
N ASP A 57 1.74 3.71 21.74
CA ASP A 57 1.54 2.41 22.34
C ASP A 57 0.34 1.63 21.77
N LYS A 58 -0.39 2.09 20.74
CA LYS A 58 -1.51 1.35 20.12
C LYS A 58 -1.29 1.08 18.63
N LEU A 59 -0.19 0.44 18.30
CA LEU A 59 0.11 0.05 16.92
C LEU A 59 -0.40 -1.35 16.62
N VAL A 60 -0.93 -1.57 15.42
CA VAL A 60 -1.34 -2.89 14.91
C VAL A 60 -0.98 -3.01 13.42
N ALA A 61 -0.82 -4.23 12.94
CA ALA A 61 -0.56 -4.51 11.53
C ALA A 61 -1.73 -5.26 10.89
N LEU A 62 -2.31 -4.67 9.84
CA LEU A 62 -3.15 -5.40 8.90
C LEU A 62 -2.25 -6.19 7.96
N THR A 63 -2.56 -7.48 7.80
CA THR A 63 -1.81 -8.35 6.90
C THR A 63 -2.75 -9.10 5.97
N PHE A 64 -2.36 -9.18 4.70
CA PHE A 64 -3.16 -9.80 3.66
C PHE A 64 -2.37 -10.89 2.94
N ASP A 65 -2.87 -12.12 2.97
CA ASP A 65 -2.24 -13.27 2.34
C ASP A 65 -2.82 -13.50 0.92
N ASP A 66 -2.18 -14.41 0.17
CA ASP A 66 -2.60 -15.01 -1.11
C ASP A 66 -2.62 -14.15 -2.37
N GLY A 67 -2.61 -12.83 -2.23
CA GLY A 67 -2.57 -11.89 -3.36
C GLY A 67 -1.25 -11.95 -4.15
N PRO A 68 -1.04 -11.04 -5.12
CA PRO A 68 -2.00 -10.02 -5.56
C PRO A 68 -3.05 -10.56 -6.55
N ASP A 69 -4.10 -9.79 -6.80
CA ASP A 69 -4.99 -9.96 -7.94
C ASP A 69 -5.51 -8.61 -8.46
N ALA A 70 -6.23 -8.64 -9.58
CA ALA A 70 -6.86 -7.45 -10.15
C ALA A 70 -8.27 -7.17 -9.60
N LYS A 71 -8.74 -7.93 -8.59
CA LYS A 71 -10.12 -7.85 -8.08
C LYS A 71 -10.20 -7.39 -6.63
N TYR A 72 -9.61 -8.14 -5.71
CA TYR A 72 -9.68 -7.87 -4.28
C TYR A 72 -8.50 -7.05 -3.79
N THR A 73 -7.28 -7.37 -4.22
CA THR A 73 -6.05 -6.65 -3.80
C THR A 73 -6.13 -5.18 -4.17
N VAL A 74 -6.53 -4.84 -5.40
CA VAL A 74 -6.66 -3.44 -5.84
C VAL A 74 -7.72 -2.66 -5.06
N LYS A 75 -8.83 -3.31 -4.67
CA LYS A 75 -9.87 -2.69 -3.84
C LYS A 75 -9.43 -2.48 -2.40
N ILE A 76 -8.69 -3.45 -1.85
CA ILE A 76 -8.08 -3.32 -0.52
C ILE A 76 -7.12 -2.13 -0.50
N LEU A 77 -6.28 -1.97 -1.54
CA LEU A 77 -5.40 -0.81 -1.67
C LEU A 77 -6.17 0.51 -1.72
N ASP A 78 -7.27 0.58 -2.48
CA ASP A 78 -8.13 1.77 -2.52
C ASP A 78 -8.72 2.12 -1.14
N ILE A 79 -9.16 1.09 -0.38
CA ILE A 79 -9.66 1.26 0.98
C ILE A 79 -8.54 1.74 1.90
N LEU A 80 -7.39 1.07 1.92
CA LEU A 80 -6.26 1.45 2.78
C LEU A 80 -5.82 2.89 2.53
N LYS A 81 -5.76 3.31 1.26
CA LYS A 81 -5.46 4.69 0.87
C LYS A 81 -6.49 5.68 1.39
N LYS A 82 -7.80 5.36 1.32
CA LYS A 82 -8.88 6.22 1.82
C LYS A 82 -8.75 6.51 3.31
N TYR A 83 -8.29 5.54 4.09
CA TYR A 83 -8.18 5.64 5.55
C TYR A 83 -6.75 5.94 6.05
N ASP A 84 -5.81 6.22 5.13
CA ASP A 84 -4.38 6.41 5.40
C ASP A 84 -3.74 5.26 6.23
N ALA A 85 -4.26 4.04 6.08
CA ALA A 85 -3.79 2.86 6.77
C ALA A 85 -2.65 2.19 6.00
N LYS A 86 -1.60 1.74 6.70
CA LYS A 86 -0.53 0.91 6.11
C LYS A 86 -0.73 -0.56 6.48
N ALA A 87 -0.22 -1.44 5.62
CA ALA A 87 -0.46 -2.88 5.71
C ALA A 87 0.74 -3.66 5.15
N THR A 88 0.74 -4.97 5.36
CA THR A 88 1.71 -5.90 4.77
C THR A 88 1.00 -6.95 3.92
N PHE A 89 1.44 -7.14 2.68
CA PHE A 89 0.88 -8.12 1.75
C PHE A 89 1.84 -9.29 1.60
N PHE A 90 1.48 -10.45 2.13
CA PHE A 90 2.21 -11.70 1.92
C PHE A 90 1.71 -12.33 0.61
N VAL A 91 2.45 -12.12 -0.47
CA VAL A 91 2.00 -12.48 -1.82
C VAL A 91 2.46 -13.88 -2.23
N VAL A 92 1.69 -14.54 -3.10
CA VAL A 92 2.01 -15.86 -3.67
C VAL A 92 2.63 -15.71 -5.06
N GLY A 93 3.66 -16.50 -5.35
CA GLY A 93 4.45 -16.34 -6.57
C GLY A 93 3.70 -16.47 -7.89
N TYR A 94 2.80 -17.44 -8.03
CA TYR A 94 1.96 -17.56 -9.23
C TYR A 94 1.07 -16.33 -9.50
N GLN A 95 0.77 -15.57 -8.47
CA GLN A 95 -0.06 -14.38 -8.56
C GLN A 95 0.81 -13.15 -8.79
N ALA A 96 1.91 -13.04 -8.04
CA ALA A 96 2.91 -12.00 -8.17
C ALA A 96 3.46 -11.91 -9.62
N GLU A 97 3.73 -13.05 -10.26
CA GLU A 97 4.21 -13.12 -11.64
C GLU A 97 3.20 -12.56 -12.66
N LYS A 98 1.90 -12.69 -12.38
CA LYS A 98 0.83 -12.22 -13.28
C LYS A 98 0.49 -10.74 -13.09
N TYR A 99 0.77 -10.19 -11.91
CA TYR A 99 0.36 -8.82 -11.54
C TYR A 99 1.53 -7.98 -11.00
N PRO A 100 2.63 -7.82 -11.76
CA PRO A 100 3.78 -7.02 -11.32
C PRO A 100 3.43 -5.55 -11.07
N ASP A 101 2.45 -5.00 -11.79
CA ASP A 101 1.95 -3.64 -11.59
C ASP A 101 1.27 -3.48 -10.22
N VAL A 102 0.58 -4.53 -9.75
CA VAL A 102 -0.06 -4.51 -8.42
C VAL A 102 1.01 -4.59 -7.33
N LEU A 103 2.08 -5.36 -7.50
CA LEU A 103 3.24 -5.35 -6.59
C LEU A 103 3.86 -3.96 -6.50
N SER A 104 4.09 -3.33 -7.66
CA SER A 104 4.61 -1.96 -7.74
C SER A 104 3.70 -0.96 -7.02
N ARG A 105 2.38 -1.12 -7.17
CA ARG A 105 1.39 -0.27 -6.50
C ARG A 105 1.43 -0.44 -4.99
N ILE A 106 1.50 -1.68 -4.49
CA ILE A 106 1.61 -1.99 -3.05
C ILE A 106 2.76 -1.18 -2.43
N VAL A 107 3.95 -1.26 -3.02
CA VAL A 107 5.14 -0.54 -2.51
C VAL A 107 5.00 0.97 -2.67
N LYS A 108 4.55 1.46 -3.84
CA LYS A 108 4.38 2.90 -4.09
C LYS A 108 3.37 3.58 -3.15
N GLU A 109 2.39 2.84 -2.65
CA GLU A 109 1.40 3.34 -1.68
C GLU A 109 1.88 3.20 -0.21
N GLY A 110 3.13 2.78 -0.01
CA GLY A 110 3.78 2.70 1.31
C GLY A 110 3.47 1.43 2.09
N HIS A 111 2.94 0.40 1.44
CA HIS A 111 2.71 -0.90 2.05
C HIS A 111 3.94 -1.80 1.89
N MET A 112 4.09 -2.79 2.77
CA MET A 112 5.21 -3.73 2.71
C MET A 112 4.82 -5.00 1.95
N LEU A 113 5.74 -5.53 1.13
CA LEU A 113 5.63 -6.87 0.56
C LEU A 113 6.32 -7.92 1.44
N GLY A 114 5.60 -9.00 1.70
CA GLY A 114 6.10 -10.23 2.31
C GLY A 114 6.02 -11.40 1.33
N ASN A 115 6.81 -12.44 1.59
CA ASN A 115 6.83 -13.65 0.79
C ASN A 115 5.87 -14.70 1.36
N HIS A 116 4.90 -15.17 0.57
CA HIS A 116 3.97 -16.25 0.93
C HIS A 116 4.19 -17.51 0.09
N THR A 117 5.45 -17.77 -0.28
CA THR A 117 5.92 -18.87 -1.12
C THR A 117 5.50 -18.76 -2.58
N TRP A 118 6.19 -19.53 -3.43
CA TRP A 118 5.90 -19.55 -4.86
C TRP A 118 4.50 -20.12 -5.18
N SER A 119 4.16 -21.25 -4.56
CA SER A 119 2.99 -22.05 -4.94
C SER A 119 2.01 -22.34 -3.81
N HIS A 120 2.16 -21.70 -2.66
CA HIS A 120 1.30 -21.86 -1.49
C HIS A 120 1.25 -23.32 -0.97
N LYS A 121 2.40 -24.01 -1.02
CA LYS A 121 2.53 -25.37 -0.47
C LYS A 121 2.79 -25.33 1.03
N ASP A 122 2.34 -26.36 1.73
CA ASP A 122 2.79 -26.66 3.08
C ASP A 122 4.28 -27.02 3.06
N LEU A 123 5.12 -26.09 3.51
CA LEU A 123 6.57 -26.22 3.47
C LEU A 123 7.09 -27.34 4.37
N THR A 124 6.35 -27.77 5.39
CA THR A 124 6.79 -28.84 6.29
C THR A 124 6.90 -30.19 5.59
N LYS A 125 6.14 -30.36 4.49
CA LYS A 125 6.11 -31.56 3.64
C LYS A 125 7.19 -31.57 2.55
N LEU A 126 7.97 -30.50 2.43
CA LEU A 126 8.99 -30.34 1.39
C LEU A 126 10.39 -30.62 1.93
N ASN A 127 11.33 -30.99 1.07
CA ASN A 127 12.75 -31.04 1.42
C ASN A 127 13.40 -29.64 1.39
N GLY A 128 14.62 -29.50 1.92
CA GLY A 128 15.29 -28.18 2.05
C GLY A 128 15.45 -27.44 0.72
N GLN A 129 15.82 -28.15 -0.36
CA GLN A 129 15.96 -27.55 -1.69
C GLN A 129 14.61 -27.04 -2.23
N GLN A 130 13.54 -27.81 -2.04
CA GLN A 130 12.19 -27.42 -2.44
C GLN A 130 11.71 -26.20 -1.65
N ILE A 131 11.94 -26.15 -0.34
CA ILE A 131 11.61 -24.97 0.50
C ILE A 131 12.35 -23.74 -0.02
N ASN A 132 13.66 -23.86 -0.23
CA ASN A 132 14.48 -22.75 -0.72
C ASN A 132 14.00 -22.25 -2.09
N ASN A 133 13.63 -23.16 -3.00
CA ASN A 133 13.10 -22.80 -4.31
C ASN A 133 11.77 -22.03 -4.21
N GLU A 134 10.86 -22.43 -3.31
CA GLU A 134 9.59 -21.72 -3.09
C GLU A 134 9.83 -20.28 -2.61
N ILE A 135 10.85 -20.06 -1.77
CA ILE A 135 11.19 -18.74 -1.21
C ILE A 135 11.93 -17.88 -2.25
N VAL A 136 13.08 -18.36 -2.75
CA VAL A 136 13.99 -17.60 -3.62
C VAL A 136 13.33 -17.22 -4.93
N LYS A 137 12.49 -18.11 -5.50
CA LYS A 137 11.82 -17.81 -6.77
C LYS A 137 10.89 -16.62 -6.64
N LEU A 138 10.11 -16.55 -5.55
CA LEU A 138 9.24 -15.41 -5.29
C LEU A 138 10.04 -14.15 -4.93
N ASN A 139 11.11 -14.25 -4.15
CA ASN A 139 11.98 -13.10 -3.86
C ASN A 139 12.47 -12.41 -5.14
N LYS A 140 12.88 -13.19 -6.16
CA LYS A 140 13.30 -12.66 -7.46
C LYS A 140 12.18 -11.93 -8.20
N VAL A 141 10.95 -12.46 -8.17
CA VAL A 141 9.79 -11.81 -8.82
C VAL A 141 9.49 -10.47 -8.15
N ILE A 142 9.48 -10.41 -6.82
CA ILE A 142 9.25 -9.16 -6.09
C ILE A 142 10.38 -8.17 -6.38
N GLN A 143 11.65 -8.60 -6.28
CA GLN A 143 12.80 -7.75 -6.56
C GLN A 143 12.79 -7.18 -7.98
N ASN A 144 12.42 -7.99 -8.98
CA ASN A 144 12.35 -7.51 -10.35
C ASN A 144 11.22 -6.49 -10.56
N ALA A 145 10.11 -6.63 -9.85
CA ALA A 145 8.97 -5.73 -9.97
C ALA A 145 9.15 -4.43 -9.17
N THR A 146 9.80 -4.48 -8.01
CA THR A 146 9.80 -3.37 -7.04
C THR A 146 11.19 -2.86 -6.66
N GLY A 147 12.26 -3.61 -6.97
CA GLY A 147 13.61 -3.34 -6.49
C GLY A 147 13.88 -3.83 -5.06
N GLU A 148 12.89 -4.39 -4.37
CA GLU A 148 12.99 -4.79 -2.96
C GLU A 148 13.07 -6.32 -2.81
N VAL A 149 13.84 -6.78 -1.83
CA VAL A 149 13.81 -8.18 -1.39
C VAL A 149 12.97 -8.25 -0.11
N PRO A 150 11.93 -9.10 -0.04
CA PRO A 150 11.09 -9.19 1.14
C PRO A 150 11.90 -9.56 2.38
N LYS A 151 11.76 -8.82 3.48
CA LYS A 151 12.39 -9.17 4.78
C LYS A 151 11.68 -10.30 5.51
N TYR A 152 10.41 -10.51 5.22
CA TYR A 152 9.55 -11.43 5.94
C TYR A 152 8.95 -12.48 5.02
N VAL A 153 8.89 -13.70 5.55
CA VAL A 153 8.14 -14.83 4.99
C VAL A 153 6.96 -15.10 5.93
N ARG A 154 5.79 -15.42 5.38
CA ARG A 154 4.73 -16.08 6.15
C ARG A 154 4.53 -17.45 5.56
N THR A 155 4.65 -18.48 6.38
CA THR A 155 4.46 -19.87 5.93
C THR A 155 2.97 -20.15 5.67
N PRO A 156 2.59 -20.71 4.50
CA PRO A 156 1.23 -21.15 4.22
C PRO A 156 0.66 -22.00 5.36
N TYR A 157 -0.62 -21.80 5.67
CA TYR A 157 -1.34 -22.49 6.75
C TYR A 157 -0.77 -22.28 8.16
N GLY A 158 0.19 -21.36 8.34
CA GLY A 158 0.95 -21.23 9.59
C GLY A 158 1.86 -22.43 9.88
N ALA A 159 2.14 -23.26 8.86
CA ALA A 159 2.88 -24.51 9.04
C ALA A 159 4.39 -24.26 9.20
N VAL A 160 4.89 -24.42 10.42
CA VAL A 160 6.30 -24.18 10.78
C VAL A 160 6.96 -25.48 11.24
N SER A 161 8.24 -25.65 10.91
CA SER A 161 9.12 -26.67 11.47
C SER A 161 10.55 -26.12 11.56
N LYS A 162 11.43 -26.73 12.35
CA LYS A 162 12.83 -26.30 12.48
C LYS A 162 13.52 -26.12 11.12
N LYS A 163 13.37 -27.11 10.23
CA LYS A 163 13.90 -27.07 8.85
C LYS A 163 13.36 -25.89 8.03
N VAL A 164 12.07 -25.55 8.19
CA VAL A 164 11.46 -24.42 7.49
C VAL A 164 12.02 -23.10 8.03
N THR A 165 12.11 -22.96 9.36
CA THR A 165 12.72 -21.78 10.00
C THR A 165 14.15 -21.58 9.55
N GLU A 166 14.99 -22.62 9.60
CA GLU A 166 16.38 -22.57 9.16
C GLU A 166 16.51 -22.15 7.69
N ALA A 167 15.65 -22.68 6.80
CA ALA A 167 15.66 -22.30 5.39
C ALA A 167 15.27 -20.83 5.15
N ILE A 168 14.31 -20.30 5.93
CA ILE A 168 13.92 -18.89 5.88
C ILE A 168 15.09 -18.01 6.36
N GLU A 169 15.74 -18.38 7.47
CA GLU A 169 16.87 -17.65 8.05
C GLU A 169 18.12 -17.67 7.15
N GLN A 170 18.38 -18.78 6.45
CA GLN A 170 19.46 -18.89 5.45
C GLN A 170 19.30 -17.90 4.28
N ASN A 171 18.07 -17.43 4.02
CA ASN A 171 17.79 -16.38 3.04
C ASN A 171 17.83 -14.96 3.64
N GLY A 172 18.22 -14.82 4.91
CA GLY A 172 18.23 -13.53 5.61
C GLY A 172 16.83 -12.98 5.90
N GLN A 173 15.81 -13.85 5.90
CA GLN A 173 14.42 -13.47 6.11
C GLN A 173 13.93 -13.99 7.47
N HIS A 174 12.80 -13.48 7.94
CA HIS A 174 12.18 -13.92 9.20
C HIS A 174 10.75 -14.40 8.98
N ASN A 175 10.34 -15.44 9.72
CA ASN A 175 8.96 -15.89 9.70
C ASN A 175 8.05 -14.96 10.50
N VAL A 176 6.87 -14.64 9.96
CA VAL A 176 5.83 -13.83 10.63
C VAL A 176 4.48 -14.51 10.54
N LEU A 177 3.91 -14.84 11.70
CA LEU A 177 2.54 -15.34 11.81
C LEU A 177 1.59 -14.19 12.19
N TRP A 178 0.45 -14.52 12.79
CA TRP A 178 -0.57 -13.60 13.26
C TRP A 178 -0.99 -14.02 14.67
N ASN A 179 -1.65 -13.10 15.38
CA ASN A 179 -2.28 -13.39 16.68
C ASN A 179 -3.77 -13.03 16.70
N VAL A 180 -4.31 -12.50 15.60
CA VAL A 180 -5.74 -12.27 15.39
C VAL A 180 -6.09 -12.78 13.99
N ASP A 181 -6.99 -13.76 13.89
CA ASP A 181 -7.44 -14.34 12.62
C ASP A 181 -8.89 -13.92 12.34
N THR A 182 -9.15 -13.21 11.25
CA THR A 182 -10.52 -12.78 10.92
C THR A 182 -11.42 -13.94 10.49
N ARG A 183 -10.84 -15.06 10.06
CA ARG A 183 -11.54 -16.19 9.42
C ARG A 183 -12.33 -15.78 8.17
N ASP A 184 -11.90 -14.72 7.49
CA ASP A 184 -12.53 -14.22 6.27
C ASP A 184 -12.54 -15.28 5.14
N TRP A 185 -11.47 -16.06 5.03
CA TRP A 185 -11.36 -17.21 4.13
C TRP A 185 -12.42 -18.31 4.37
N ALA A 186 -13.00 -18.36 5.57
CA ALA A 186 -14.05 -19.31 5.93
C ALA A 186 -15.47 -18.76 5.68
N GLY A 187 -15.59 -17.57 5.08
CA GLY A 187 -16.87 -16.92 4.81
C GLY A 187 -17.50 -16.27 6.05
N ALA A 188 -16.69 -15.91 7.06
CA ALA A 188 -17.18 -15.15 8.21
C ALA A 188 -17.89 -13.85 7.75
N THR A 189 -18.97 -13.48 8.44
CA THR A 189 -19.68 -12.24 8.17
C THR A 189 -18.83 -11.03 8.59
N PRO A 190 -19.03 -9.84 8.01
CA PRO A 190 -18.34 -8.62 8.45
C PRO A 190 -18.46 -8.37 9.96
N GLU A 191 -19.63 -8.66 10.53
CA GLU A 191 -19.91 -8.52 11.96
C GLU A 191 -19.10 -9.52 12.80
N ASP A 192 -19.04 -10.78 12.39
CA ASP A 192 -18.27 -11.82 13.09
C ASP A 192 -16.76 -11.56 13.00
N MET A 193 -16.28 -11.12 11.84
CA MET A 193 -14.88 -10.72 11.64
C MET A 193 -14.49 -9.61 12.62
N LEU A 194 -15.29 -8.54 12.66
CA LEU A 194 -15.04 -7.39 13.53
C LEU A 194 -15.13 -7.77 15.01
N LYS A 195 -16.14 -8.55 15.40
CA LYS A 195 -16.28 -9.07 16.75
C LYS A 195 -15.07 -9.89 17.16
N ASN A 196 -14.57 -10.77 16.29
CA ASN A 196 -13.40 -11.58 16.58
C ASN A 196 -12.13 -10.74 16.71
N VAL A 197 -11.96 -9.72 15.87
CA VAL A 197 -10.83 -8.78 15.99
C VAL A 197 -10.91 -8.07 17.34
N LYS A 198 -12.04 -7.45 17.68
CA LYS A 198 -12.19 -6.71 18.95
C LYS A 198 -11.99 -7.56 20.19
N ALA A 199 -12.39 -8.83 20.15
CA ALA A 199 -12.22 -9.74 21.29
C ALA A 199 -10.75 -10.13 21.54
N ASN A 200 -9.91 -10.16 20.50
CA ASN A 200 -8.55 -10.70 20.58
C ASN A 200 -7.45 -9.65 20.39
N LEU A 201 -7.77 -8.49 19.83
CA LEU A 201 -6.79 -7.47 19.50
C LEU A 201 -6.24 -6.79 20.76
N LYS A 202 -4.92 -6.67 20.78
CA LYS A 202 -4.15 -5.88 21.74
C LYS A 202 -3.15 -5.03 20.95
N PRO A 203 -2.58 -3.97 21.55
CA PRO A 203 -1.40 -3.33 20.96
C PRO A 203 -0.31 -4.33 20.62
N GLY A 204 0.31 -4.16 19.44
CA GLY A 204 1.23 -5.15 18.88
C GLY A 204 0.54 -6.26 18.07
N GLY A 205 -0.79 -6.18 17.88
CA GLY A 205 -1.57 -7.17 17.14
C GLY A 205 -1.21 -7.23 15.65
N ILE A 206 -1.15 -8.45 15.11
CA ILE A 206 -1.02 -8.75 13.68
C ILE A 206 -2.30 -9.49 13.26
N ILE A 207 -3.10 -8.82 12.42
CA ILE A 207 -4.41 -9.28 11.96
C ILE A 207 -4.23 -10.00 10.62
N LEU A 208 -4.64 -11.27 10.53
CA LEU A 208 -4.68 -12.05 9.31
C LEU A 208 -6.00 -11.83 8.55
N MET A 209 -5.86 -11.45 7.29
CA MET A 209 -6.90 -11.37 6.28
C MET A 209 -6.35 -11.90 4.96
N HIS A 210 -7.18 -12.01 3.93
CA HIS A 210 -6.77 -12.47 2.60
C HIS A 210 -7.06 -11.41 1.53
N SER A 211 -6.25 -11.41 0.47
CA SER A 211 -6.40 -10.49 -0.68
C SER A 211 -6.61 -11.22 -2.01
N PHE A 212 -6.79 -12.54 -1.96
CA PHE A 212 -7.17 -13.38 -3.08
C PHE A 212 -7.96 -14.59 -2.58
N GLY A 213 -9.21 -14.77 -3.02
CA GLY A 213 -10.08 -15.87 -2.57
C GLY A 213 -9.83 -17.21 -3.27
N GLY A 214 -8.82 -17.32 -4.14
CA GLY A 214 -8.70 -18.49 -5.01
C GLY A 214 -9.79 -18.55 -6.09
N LYS A 215 -9.91 -19.69 -6.77
CA LYS A 215 -10.87 -19.86 -7.88
C LYS A 215 -12.34 -19.84 -7.45
N LYS A 216 -12.63 -20.18 -6.19
CA LYS A 216 -13.99 -20.37 -5.68
C LYS A 216 -14.26 -19.62 -4.37
N GLY A 217 -13.25 -19.05 -3.72
CA GLY A 217 -13.47 -18.27 -2.52
C GLY A 217 -13.95 -16.87 -2.86
N ASP A 218 -14.73 -16.32 -1.95
CA ASP A 218 -15.27 -14.99 -2.03
C ASP A 218 -14.82 -14.17 -0.84
N LEU A 219 -14.14 -13.06 -1.11
CA LEU A 219 -13.67 -12.11 -0.11
C LEU A 219 -14.52 -10.83 -0.12
N SER A 220 -15.76 -10.88 -0.62
CA SER A 220 -16.66 -9.73 -0.58
C SER A 220 -16.92 -9.26 0.86
N ASN A 221 -17.01 -10.19 1.82
CA ASN A 221 -17.10 -9.85 3.24
C ASN A 221 -15.84 -9.15 3.76
N THR A 222 -14.64 -9.51 3.27
CA THR A 222 -13.40 -8.77 3.58
C THR A 222 -13.48 -7.33 3.09
N ILE A 223 -13.95 -7.12 1.86
CA ILE A 223 -14.11 -5.78 1.27
C ILE A 223 -15.15 -4.95 2.04
N GLU A 224 -16.22 -5.57 2.52
CA GLU A 224 -17.24 -4.89 3.32
C GLU A 224 -16.76 -4.58 4.76
N CYS A 225 -16.06 -5.52 5.39
CA CYS A 225 -15.61 -5.39 6.78
C CYS A 225 -14.47 -4.39 6.94
N LEU A 226 -13.51 -4.38 6.00
CA LEU A 226 -12.26 -3.64 6.14
C LEU A 226 -12.44 -2.13 6.45
N PRO A 227 -13.32 -1.37 5.75
CA PRO A 227 -13.57 0.04 6.07
C PRO A 227 -14.07 0.24 7.51
N LYS A 228 -15.07 -0.55 7.94
CA LYS A 228 -15.66 -0.50 9.29
C LYS A 228 -14.60 -0.83 10.36
N MET A 229 -13.79 -1.86 10.11
CA MET A 229 -12.72 -2.27 11.01
C MET A 229 -11.67 -1.17 11.19
N ILE A 230 -11.23 -0.54 10.10
CA ILE A 230 -10.23 0.53 10.17
C ILE A 230 -10.76 1.73 10.95
N GLU A 231 -11.99 2.16 10.65
CA GLU A 231 -12.66 3.28 11.29
C GLU A 231 -12.80 3.07 12.80
N GLU A 232 -13.39 1.95 13.22
CA GLU A 232 -13.62 1.67 14.65
C GLU A 232 -12.31 1.53 15.44
N LEU A 233 -11.28 0.89 14.85
CA LEU A 233 -9.99 0.77 15.52
C LEU A 233 -9.25 2.12 15.61
N GLN A 234 -9.36 2.98 14.59
CA GLN A 234 -8.84 4.35 14.65
C GLN A 234 -9.53 5.19 15.74
N GLU A 235 -10.86 5.07 15.88
CA GLU A 235 -11.62 5.70 16.96
C GLU A 235 -11.18 5.24 18.35
N GLU A 236 -10.84 3.95 18.48
CA GLU A 236 -10.26 3.37 19.70
C GLU A 236 -8.78 3.77 19.93
N GLY A 237 -8.20 4.53 19.00
CA GLY A 237 -6.86 5.11 19.06
C GLY A 237 -5.75 4.22 18.54
N TYR A 238 -6.08 3.19 17.74
CA TYR A 238 -5.08 2.39 17.05
C TYR A 238 -4.54 3.09 15.81
N SER A 239 -3.30 2.75 15.44
CA SER A 239 -2.72 3.14 14.17
C SER A 239 -2.21 1.92 13.41
N PHE A 240 -2.44 1.93 12.10
CA PHE A 240 -2.12 0.82 11.20
C PHE A 240 -0.75 1.03 10.57
N VAL A 241 0.17 0.13 10.90
CA VAL A 241 1.56 0.16 10.44
C VAL A 241 1.91 -1.14 9.71
N THR A 242 3.01 -1.14 8.97
CA THR A 242 3.58 -2.37 8.42
C THR A 242 4.09 -3.29 9.54
N VAL A 243 4.29 -4.58 9.23
CA VAL A 243 4.87 -5.54 10.17
C VAL A 243 6.29 -5.13 10.61
N ASP A 244 7.09 -4.54 9.72
CA ASP A 244 8.45 -4.08 10.06
C ASP A 244 8.42 -2.95 11.09
N GLU A 245 7.58 -1.93 10.84
CA GLU A 245 7.39 -0.81 11.76
C GLU A 245 6.86 -1.28 13.12
N LEU A 246 5.91 -2.21 13.14
CA LEU A 246 5.37 -2.78 14.37
C LEU A 246 6.45 -3.48 15.21
N LYS A 247 7.28 -4.30 14.56
CA LYS A 247 8.37 -5.04 15.22
C LYS A 247 9.51 -4.12 15.67
N SER A 248 9.85 -3.09 14.89
CA SER A 248 10.90 -2.13 15.23
C SER A 248 10.59 -1.28 16.47
N LYS A 249 9.30 -1.04 16.76
CA LYS A 249 8.85 -0.23 17.91
C LYS A 249 8.49 -1.06 19.14
N SER A 250 8.47 -2.39 19.01
CA SER A 250 8.23 -3.33 20.13
C SER A 250 9.52 -3.85 20.77
N SER A 251 10.68 -3.46 20.23
CA SER A 251 12.03 -3.82 20.73
C SER A 251 12.64 -2.64 21.46
#